data_AF-A0A957L820-F1
#
_entry.id   AF-A0A957L820-F1
#
_cell.length_a   1.000
_cell.length_b   1.000
_cell.length_c   1.000
_cell.angle_alpha   90.00
_cell.angle_beta   90.00
_cell.angle_gamma   90.00
#
_symmetry.space_group_name_H-M   'P 1'
#
loop_
_entity.id
_entity.type
_entity.pdbx_description
1 polymer ?
#
loop_
_entity_poly.entity_id
_entity_poly.type
_entity_poly.pdbx_seq_one_letter_code
_entity_poly.pdbx_strand_id
1 'polypeptide(L)'
;ANGVEVLASGTEAQIVFGLESDRLRVDANGSQQIFSMNGVPIAQINDDSLTGSDIGFFVQNFDETRSHIHYETFLVRQYDAASVPQREEEIASVEETPQPTPEPTAEAEPVGDLPSGVGMVNVPAGTYTVGAGPVLELALDGFWIDQFEVTNNLYAQYLLVSGGEPPAYWANENIPAEKGEHPVQGLSWEQAAAYCQSLNKRLPTEAEWEAAVRGPNGFLYPWGNEANLVELPDSGTYPVGSILENRSFFGAYDMAANVWEWVDEPYIDTPEGQQVLRGGANNFQNDMTFRVAGDPTSTIMTSNAGMRCAATAVAEEAAAAADVHIHDEFDEVDSGWWQARAPIGPYFYGYHPTDFYHVQVQQDNGCLSVYRPLDADNVLAEIELFTADTTTETGNYRYGLTMREQDNGFYAFVISPRTGSWQVLKNSSAGMVLMAEGTVTTLGGTTQETRDRLTVTANGAEFIFWVNGELISQLVDSDYPTGDVGFLVETLDETYVHAHFDSVLVTDLPANVAPSAASATGNYPVSTAACGGTVATDDALGSFITHQVTPNESLTSIAAEFGVTIEAILQANGKDISDPSVILPGQTIVIPQES
;
A
#
# COMPACT_ATOMS: atom_id res chain seq x y z
N ALA A 1 -4.89 43.54 17.00
CA ALA A 1 -5.61 44.83 17.08
C ALA A 1 -4.93 45.93 16.26
N ASN A 2 -3.62 45.83 16.02
CA ASN A 2 -2.98 46.39 14.83
C ASN A 2 -2.58 45.16 13.97
N GLY A 3 -2.70 45.21 12.65
CA GLY A 3 -2.66 44.04 11.75
C GLY A 3 -1.34 43.24 11.79
N VAL A 4 -1.32 42.12 11.03
CA VAL A 4 -0.10 41.36 10.74
C VAL A 4 0.80 42.22 9.86
N GLU A 5 2.03 42.47 10.28
CA GLU A 5 3.03 43.19 9.50
C GLU A 5 3.92 42.18 8.78
N VAL A 6 4.01 42.30 7.45
CA VAL A 6 4.87 41.43 6.63
C VAL A 6 6.29 41.97 6.68
N LEU A 7 7.18 41.24 7.37
CA LEU A 7 8.56 41.67 7.59
C LEU A 7 9.51 41.28 6.44
N ALA A 8 9.16 40.29 5.62
CA ALA A 8 9.89 39.88 4.40
C ALA A 8 8.96 39.11 3.43
N SER A 9 9.22 39.18 2.10
CA SER A 9 8.49 38.42 1.05
C SER A 9 9.41 38.12 -0.15
N GLY A 10 9.33 36.91 -0.73
CA GLY A 10 10.11 36.48 -1.91
C GLY A 10 9.23 35.96 -3.06
N THR A 11 9.77 35.88 -4.28
CA THR A 11 9.03 35.54 -5.52
C THR A 11 9.33 34.17 -6.14
N GLU A 12 10.20 33.34 -5.54
CA GLU A 12 10.46 31.98 -6.03
C GLU A 12 10.02 30.94 -5.00
N ALA A 13 8.72 30.67 -5.01
CA ALA A 13 8.16 29.39 -4.61
C ALA A 13 6.83 29.28 -5.35
N GLN A 14 6.86 28.76 -6.59
CA GLN A 14 5.67 28.05 -7.06
C GLN A 14 5.55 26.82 -6.18
N ILE A 15 4.77 26.96 -5.11
CA ILE A 15 4.37 25.84 -4.26
C ILE A 15 3.41 25.02 -5.13
N VAL A 16 3.91 23.93 -5.69
CA VAL A 16 3.06 22.87 -6.21
C VAL A 16 2.63 22.09 -4.97
N PHE A 17 1.42 22.31 -4.49
CA PHE A 17 0.84 21.41 -3.48
C PHE A 17 0.56 20.08 -4.17
N GLY A 18 1.48 19.13 -4.01
CA GLY A 18 1.38 17.78 -4.54
C GLY A 18 2.52 16.90 -4.00
N LEU A 19 2.13 15.88 -3.23
CA LEU A 19 2.82 14.62 -2.98
C LEU A 19 4.14 14.56 -2.17
N GLU A 20 4.77 15.66 -1.75
CA GLU A 20 5.94 15.61 -0.82
C GLU A 20 5.83 16.59 0.37
N SER A 21 6.32 16.15 1.54
CA SER A 21 6.35 16.95 2.78
C SER A 21 7.46 18.01 2.77
N ASP A 22 7.09 19.30 2.77
CA ASP A 22 8.05 20.41 2.86
C ASP A 22 8.54 20.65 4.29
N ARG A 23 9.86 20.80 4.48
CA ARG A 23 10.48 21.11 5.76
C ARG A 23 10.75 22.60 5.94
N LEU A 24 9.89 23.26 6.70
CA LEU A 24 10.15 24.62 7.20
C LEU A 24 11.04 24.58 8.46
N ARG A 25 12.08 25.40 8.51
CA ARG A 25 12.97 25.55 9.66
C ARG A 25 13.13 27.02 10.03
N VAL A 26 13.10 27.31 11.32
CA VAL A 26 13.42 28.64 11.88
C VAL A 26 14.57 28.49 12.87
N ASP A 27 15.70 29.12 12.57
CA ASP A 27 16.83 29.22 13.50
C ASP A 27 16.82 30.60 14.15
N ALA A 28 16.60 30.64 15.46
CA ALA A 28 16.57 31.86 16.26
C ALA A 28 17.79 31.98 17.17
N ASN A 29 18.49 33.11 17.09
CA ASN A 29 19.62 33.47 17.94
C ASN A 29 19.49 34.92 18.41
N GLY A 30 18.96 35.10 19.62
CA GLY A 30 18.68 36.44 20.15
C GLY A 30 17.63 37.17 19.31
N SER A 31 17.98 38.34 18.77
CA SER A 31 17.10 39.12 17.88
C SER A 31 17.12 38.68 16.43
N GLN A 32 17.98 37.72 16.06
CA GLN A 32 18.09 37.21 14.71
C GLN A 32 17.27 35.93 14.53
N GLN A 33 16.50 35.87 13.43
CA GLN A 33 15.74 34.70 13.01
C GLN A 33 16.03 34.42 11.53
N ILE A 34 16.37 33.17 11.21
CA ILE A 34 16.62 32.71 9.84
C ILE A 34 15.57 31.65 9.50
N PHE A 35 14.80 31.89 8.44
CA PHE A 35 13.79 30.98 7.92
C PHE A 35 14.37 30.23 6.73
N SER A 36 14.23 28.90 6.73
CA SER A 36 14.70 28.03 5.67
C SER A 36 13.61 27.06 5.25
N MET A 37 13.57 26.68 3.98
CA MET A 37 12.68 25.65 3.43
C MET A 37 13.53 24.58 2.75
N ASN A 38 13.33 23.31 3.12
CA ASN A 38 14.12 22.17 2.63
C ASN A 38 15.64 22.36 2.78
N GLY A 39 16.06 23.15 3.78
CA GLY A 39 17.46 23.45 4.06
C GLY A 39 18.03 24.67 3.34
N VAL A 40 17.24 25.35 2.50
CA VAL A 40 17.63 26.59 1.80
C VAL A 40 17.13 27.79 2.58
N PRO A 41 18.00 28.75 2.98
CA PRO A 41 17.56 29.99 3.62
C PRO A 41 16.70 30.83 2.67
N ILE A 42 15.49 31.17 3.09
CA ILE A 42 14.51 31.94 2.31
C ILE A 42 14.23 33.33 2.89
N ALA A 43 14.51 33.56 4.18
CA ALA A 43 14.41 34.89 4.80
C ALA A 43 15.28 34.99 6.05
N GLN A 44 15.72 36.21 6.38
CA GLN A 44 16.37 36.53 7.65
C GLN A 44 15.79 37.83 8.19
N ILE A 45 15.46 37.83 9.49
CA ILE A 45 14.88 38.96 10.20
C ILE A 45 15.76 39.25 11.41
N ASN A 46 16.09 40.52 11.62
CA ASN A 46 16.73 41.00 12.84
C ASN A 46 15.77 41.98 13.53
N ASP A 47 15.16 41.58 14.64
CA ASP A 47 14.21 42.39 15.40
C ASP A 47 14.49 42.31 16.91
N ASP A 48 15.06 43.39 17.45
CA ASP A 48 15.43 43.52 18.87
C ASP A 48 14.22 43.64 19.82
N SER A 49 13.00 43.79 19.29
CA SER A 49 11.77 43.88 20.08
C SER A 49 11.16 42.52 20.44
N LEU A 50 11.59 41.45 19.75
CA LEU A 50 11.09 40.08 19.95
C LEU A 50 12.06 39.30 20.85
N THR A 51 11.94 39.46 22.17
CA THR A 51 12.78 38.75 23.16
C THR A 51 12.03 37.62 23.90
N GLY A 52 11.11 36.94 23.21
CA GLY A 52 10.22 35.93 23.80
C GLY A 52 10.64 34.47 23.54
N SER A 53 10.13 33.55 24.37
CA SER A 53 10.42 32.10 24.35
C SER A 53 9.30 31.23 23.77
N ASP A 54 8.26 31.85 23.22
CA ASP A 54 7.06 31.15 22.77
C ASP A 54 7.17 30.82 21.27
N ILE A 55 6.96 29.55 20.93
CA ILE A 55 6.97 29.04 19.56
C ILE A 55 5.56 28.54 19.25
N GLY A 56 5.04 28.86 18.07
CA GLY A 56 3.71 28.43 17.67
C GLY A 56 3.55 28.41 16.16
N PHE A 57 2.49 27.75 15.72
CA PHE A 57 2.05 27.74 14.33
C PHE A 57 1.06 28.87 14.10
N PHE A 58 1.13 29.48 12.92
CA PHE A 58 0.18 30.48 12.50
C PHE A 58 -0.35 30.10 11.12
N VAL A 59 -1.67 30.07 11.01
CA VAL A 59 -2.39 29.81 9.76
C VAL A 59 -3.26 31.03 9.49
N GLN A 60 -3.11 31.60 8.31
CA GLN A 60 -3.93 32.73 7.87
C GLN A 60 -4.60 32.38 6.55
N ASN A 61 -5.92 32.28 6.61
CA ASN A 61 -6.75 32.10 5.42
C ASN A 61 -6.93 33.47 4.77
N PHE A 62 -6.50 33.59 3.51
CA PHE A 62 -6.68 34.83 2.75
C PHE A 62 -8.07 34.86 2.11
N ASP A 63 -8.48 33.79 1.40
CA ASP A 63 -9.71 33.77 0.58
C ASP A 63 -10.62 32.53 0.82
N GLU A 64 -10.31 31.67 1.81
CA GLU A 64 -11.05 30.42 2.12
C GLU A 64 -11.78 30.46 3.48
N THR A 65 -12.90 29.73 3.61
CA THR A 65 -13.66 29.63 4.87
C THR A 65 -13.06 28.63 5.89
N ARG A 66 -12.25 27.66 5.45
CA ARG A 66 -11.60 26.67 6.32
C ARG A 66 -10.39 26.06 5.61
N SER A 67 -9.25 25.99 6.27
CA SER A 67 -8.05 25.33 5.75
C SER A 67 -7.57 24.29 6.77
N HIS A 68 -7.09 23.14 6.29
CA HIS A 68 -6.57 22.05 7.11
C HIS A 68 -5.10 21.84 6.75
N ILE A 69 -4.20 21.99 7.73
CA ILE A 69 -2.76 21.85 7.54
C ILE A 69 -2.31 20.72 8.46
N HIS A 70 -1.68 19.71 7.87
CA HIS A 70 -1.12 18.59 8.61
C HIS A 70 0.38 18.83 8.84
N TYR A 71 0.82 18.73 10.09
CA TYR A 71 2.23 18.85 10.45
C TYR A 71 2.71 17.47 10.90
N GLU A 72 3.56 16.82 10.11
CA GLU A 72 4.02 15.46 10.40
C GLU A 72 5.01 15.43 11.57
N THR A 73 5.93 16.39 11.65
CA THR A 73 6.93 16.47 12.72
C THR A 73 7.17 17.91 13.15
N PHE A 74 7.11 18.16 14.46
CA PHE A 74 7.50 19.44 15.05
C PHE A 74 8.63 19.23 16.06
N LEU A 75 9.80 19.76 15.74
CA LEU A 75 10.99 19.60 16.55
C LEU A 75 11.51 20.97 17.01
N VAL A 76 11.51 21.19 18.32
CA VAL A 76 12.17 22.34 18.94
C VAL A 76 13.45 21.88 19.61
N ARG A 77 14.57 22.48 19.22
CA ARG A 77 15.86 22.29 19.89
C ARG A 77 16.33 23.61 20.47
N GLN A 78 16.49 23.65 21.78
CA GLN A 78 17.14 24.76 22.47
C GLN A 78 18.61 24.43 22.68
N TYR A 79 19.48 25.30 22.17
CA TYR A 79 20.92 25.17 22.34
C TYR A 79 21.41 26.20 23.37
N ASP A 80 22.40 25.83 24.20
CA ASP A 80 23.07 26.81 25.07
C ASP A 80 23.95 27.71 24.20
N ALA A 81 23.82 29.03 24.32
CA ALA A 81 24.52 30.03 23.51
C ALA A 81 26.06 29.86 23.54
N ALA A 82 26.60 29.20 24.58
CA ALA A 82 28.03 28.89 24.67
C ALA A 82 28.49 27.72 23.76
N SER A 83 27.56 26.98 23.12
CA SER A 83 27.83 25.73 22.38
C SER A 83 27.61 25.80 20.86
N VAL A 84 27.15 26.95 20.34
CA VAL A 84 26.90 27.16 18.91
C VAL A 84 27.93 28.15 18.33
N PRO A 85 28.70 27.80 17.28
CA PRO A 85 29.59 28.75 16.61
C PRO A 85 28.76 29.89 16.00
N GLN A 86 29.09 31.14 16.35
CA GLN A 86 28.44 32.32 15.78
C GLN A 86 28.77 32.41 14.29
N ARG A 87 27.81 32.11 13.42
CA ARG A 87 27.91 32.36 11.98
C ARG A 87 27.30 33.73 11.70
N GLU A 88 28.15 34.73 11.50
CA GLU A 88 27.76 36.01 10.91
C GLU A 88 27.74 35.83 9.39
N GLU A 89 26.58 35.53 8.82
CA GLU A 89 26.36 35.70 7.38
C GLU A 89 25.27 36.75 7.17
N GLU A 90 25.68 37.88 6.61
CA GLU A 90 24.87 39.03 6.25
C GLU A 90 24.37 38.82 4.81
N ILE A 91 23.05 38.74 4.61
CA ILE A 91 22.47 38.59 3.27
C ILE A 91 22.62 39.92 2.52
N ALA A 92 23.62 40.00 1.65
CA ALA A 92 23.80 41.14 0.76
C ALA A 92 22.78 41.12 -0.39
N SER A 93 22.10 42.25 -0.57
CA SER A 93 21.13 42.51 -1.63
C SER A 93 21.74 42.33 -3.03
N VAL A 94 21.00 41.62 -3.89
CA VAL A 94 21.34 41.32 -5.28
C VAL A 94 21.31 42.57 -6.15
N GLU A 95 22.45 42.96 -6.71
CA GLU A 95 22.52 43.69 -7.98
C GLU A 95 23.21 42.80 -9.02
N GLU A 96 22.50 42.53 -10.12
CA GLU A 96 23.00 41.76 -11.27
C GLU A 96 24.28 42.37 -11.85
N THR A 97 25.33 41.56 -11.99
CA THR A 97 26.30 41.69 -13.10
C THR A 97 26.94 40.34 -13.40
N PRO A 98 27.29 40.07 -14.68
CA PRO A 98 27.51 38.72 -15.17
C PRO A 98 28.89 38.22 -14.72
N GLN A 99 28.91 37.15 -13.91
CA GLN A 99 30.16 36.50 -13.52
C GLN A 99 30.51 35.30 -14.40
N PRO A 100 31.83 35.06 -14.56
CA PRO A 100 32.40 34.27 -15.63
C PRO A 100 32.27 32.77 -15.37
N THR A 101 32.24 32.04 -16.47
CA THR A 101 32.25 30.58 -16.54
C THR A 101 33.35 30.00 -15.64
N PRO A 102 33.02 29.20 -14.61
CA PRO A 102 33.99 28.39 -13.90
C PRO A 102 34.27 27.10 -14.69
N GLU A 103 35.55 26.76 -14.81
CA GLU A 103 36.02 25.43 -15.22
C GLU A 103 35.63 24.35 -14.19
N PRO A 104 35.49 23.08 -14.62
CA PRO A 104 34.78 22.05 -13.88
C PRO A 104 35.68 21.38 -12.84
N THR A 105 35.27 21.38 -11.58
CA THR A 105 35.71 20.41 -10.55
C THR A 105 34.80 20.58 -9.33
N ALA A 106 34.15 19.59 -8.75
CA ALA A 106 34.05 18.17 -9.03
C ALA A 106 32.55 17.83 -9.04
N GLU A 107 32.16 16.98 -9.99
CA GLU A 107 30.82 16.40 -10.07
C GLU A 107 30.45 15.82 -8.71
N ALA A 108 29.21 16.08 -8.27
CA ALA A 108 28.55 15.19 -7.34
C ALA A 108 28.71 13.77 -7.89
N GLU A 109 29.12 12.83 -7.04
CA GLU A 109 29.03 11.40 -7.36
C GLU A 109 27.66 11.16 -8.01
N PRO A 110 27.58 10.48 -9.16
CA PRO A 110 26.30 10.28 -9.83
C PRO A 110 25.37 9.61 -8.83
N VAL A 111 24.17 10.15 -8.65
CA VAL A 111 23.05 9.36 -8.16
C VAL A 111 22.98 8.19 -9.14
N GLY A 112 23.47 7.02 -8.72
CA GLY A 112 23.39 5.82 -9.54
C GLY A 112 21.93 5.60 -9.92
N ASP A 113 21.68 5.18 -11.15
CA ASP A 113 20.33 4.85 -11.62
C ASP A 113 19.62 4.01 -10.53
N LEU A 114 18.51 4.52 -10.00
CA LEU A 114 17.72 3.81 -8.98
C LEU A 114 17.43 2.38 -9.48
N PRO A 115 17.47 1.37 -8.60
CA PRO A 115 17.17 0.01 -9.00
C PRO A 115 15.73 -0.10 -9.53
N SER A 116 15.50 -1.06 -10.41
CA SER A 116 14.16 -1.43 -10.85
C SER A 116 13.33 -1.93 -9.66
N GLY A 117 12.09 -1.43 -9.54
CA GLY A 117 11.09 -1.90 -8.57
C GLY A 117 10.37 -3.19 -8.97
N VAL A 118 10.49 -3.63 -10.23
CA VAL A 118 9.89 -4.88 -10.70
C VAL A 118 10.31 -6.05 -9.81
N GLY A 119 9.32 -6.80 -9.32
CA GLY A 119 9.52 -7.95 -8.44
C GLY A 119 9.91 -7.58 -7.00
N MET A 120 9.70 -6.34 -6.59
CA MET A 120 9.83 -5.88 -5.20
C MET A 120 8.49 -5.48 -4.62
N VAL A 121 8.34 -5.61 -3.31
CA VAL A 121 7.19 -5.13 -2.55
C VAL A 121 7.60 -3.92 -1.71
N ASN A 122 6.71 -2.93 -1.64
CA ASN A 122 6.90 -1.77 -0.79
C ASN A 122 6.55 -2.10 0.66
N VAL A 123 7.44 -1.75 1.58
CA VAL A 123 7.17 -1.71 3.02
C VAL A 123 7.15 -0.24 3.42
N PRO A 124 5.97 0.33 3.76
CA PRO A 124 5.84 1.73 4.08
C PRO A 124 6.66 2.13 5.31
N ALA A 125 7.02 3.42 5.37
CA ALA A 125 7.61 3.98 6.57
C ALA A 125 6.67 3.77 7.76
N GLY A 126 7.22 3.43 8.92
CA GLY A 126 6.38 3.08 10.06
C GLY A 126 7.18 2.69 11.28
N THR A 127 6.45 2.42 12.37
CA THR A 127 7.04 1.81 13.57
C THR A 127 6.67 0.33 13.56
N TYR A 128 7.69 -0.53 13.61
CA TYR A 128 7.52 -1.97 13.54
C TYR A 128 8.08 -2.66 14.77
N THR A 129 7.35 -3.67 15.25
CA THR A 129 7.77 -4.54 16.35
C THR A 129 8.75 -5.60 15.84
N VAL A 130 9.98 -5.59 16.35
CA VAL A 130 11.02 -6.59 16.03
C VAL A 130 11.59 -7.28 17.26
N GLY A 131 12.06 -8.51 17.09
CA GLY A 131 12.67 -9.33 18.12
C GLY A 131 11.65 -9.99 19.08
N ALA A 132 12.08 -11.09 19.71
CA ALA A 132 11.37 -11.73 20.82
C ALA A 132 12.06 -11.53 22.18
N GLY A 133 13.19 -10.80 22.22
CA GLY A 133 13.93 -10.54 23.46
C GLY A 133 15.20 -9.69 23.27
N PRO A 134 15.22 -8.42 23.75
CA PRO A 134 14.06 -7.58 24.04
C PRO A 134 13.19 -7.40 22.79
N VAL A 135 11.89 -7.21 22.98
CA VAL A 135 10.99 -6.73 21.91
C VAL A 135 11.27 -5.24 21.73
N LEU A 136 11.51 -4.82 20.48
CA LEU A 136 11.87 -3.46 20.11
C LEU A 136 10.83 -2.86 19.17
N GLU A 137 10.51 -1.59 19.39
CA GLU A 137 9.74 -0.77 18.44
C GLU A 137 10.74 0.09 17.67
N LEU A 138 10.92 -0.19 16.39
CA LEU A 138 11.86 0.53 15.54
C LEU A 138 11.10 1.34 14.50
N ALA A 139 11.40 2.63 14.44
CA ALA A 139 10.99 3.47 13.32
C ALA A 139 11.87 3.15 12.11
N LEU A 140 11.25 2.70 11.04
CA LEU A 140 11.91 2.43 9.76
C LEU A 140 11.39 3.43 8.72
N ASP A 141 12.31 3.94 7.90
CA ASP A 141 11.94 4.63 6.67
C ASP A 141 11.28 3.63 5.70
N GLY A 142 10.53 4.13 4.72
CA GLY A 142 9.97 3.30 3.67
C GLY A 142 11.07 2.65 2.84
N PHE A 143 10.89 1.38 2.47
CA PHE A 143 11.86 0.64 1.67
C PHE A 143 11.15 -0.37 0.77
N TRP A 144 11.92 -0.96 -0.13
CA TRP A 144 11.48 -2.02 -1.02
C TRP A 144 12.27 -3.28 -0.70
N ILE A 145 11.62 -4.44 -0.75
CA ILE A 145 12.27 -5.74 -0.60
C ILE A 145 11.82 -6.66 -1.72
N ASP A 146 12.73 -7.49 -2.25
CA ASP A 146 12.37 -8.45 -3.29
C ASP A 146 11.21 -9.34 -2.79
N GLN A 147 10.22 -9.52 -3.66
CA GLN A 147 9.02 -10.31 -3.39
C GLN A 147 9.37 -11.77 -3.09
N PHE A 148 10.41 -12.29 -3.75
CA PHE A 148 10.89 -13.66 -3.67
C PHE A 148 12.39 -13.68 -3.36
N GLU A 149 12.90 -14.82 -2.87
CA GLU A 149 14.34 -15.06 -2.85
C GLU A 149 14.92 -15.07 -4.27
N VAL A 150 16.21 -14.75 -4.39
CA VAL A 150 16.90 -14.79 -5.68
C VAL A 150 16.94 -16.23 -6.21
N THR A 151 16.42 -16.45 -7.41
CA THR A 151 16.38 -17.79 -8.03
C THR A 151 17.73 -18.19 -8.64
N ASN A 152 17.91 -19.48 -8.89
CA ASN A 152 19.06 -20.00 -9.63
C ASN A 152 19.19 -19.37 -11.02
N ASN A 153 18.07 -19.15 -11.72
CA ASN A 153 18.06 -18.53 -13.05
C ASN A 153 18.55 -17.07 -13.01
N LEU A 154 18.13 -16.29 -12.02
CA LEU A 154 18.59 -14.92 -11.83
C LEU A 154 20.08 -14.87 -11.46
N TYR A 155 20.51 -15.73 -10.54
CA TYR A 155 21.92 -15.79 -10.14
C TYR A 155 22.82 -16.24 -11.30
N ALA A 156 22.37 -17.17 -12.15
CA ALA A 156 23.12 -17.59 -13.33
C ALA A 156 23.33 -16.44 -14.33
N GLN A 157 22.31 -15.59 -14.52
CA GLN A 157 22.43 -14.39 -15.37
C GLN A 157 23.49 -13.42 -14.81
N TYR A 158 23.51 -13.23 -13.50
CA TYR A 158 24.57 -12.46 -12.84
C TYR A 158 25.96 -13.06 -13.09
N LEU A 159 26.13 -14.38 -12.94
CA LEU A 159 27.43 -15.04 -13.15
C LEU A 159 27.95 -14.90 -14.59
N LEU A 160 27.07 -14.88 -15.59
CA LEU A 160 27.45 -14.64 -16.99
C LEU A 160 28.12 -13.27 -17.20
N VAL A 161 27.77 -12.28 -16.39
CA VAL A 161 28.29 -10.91 -16.49
C VAL A 161 29.47 -10.70 -15.53
N SER A 162 29.36 -11.19 -14.30
CA SER A 162 30.37 -10.97 -13.25
C SER A 162 31.60 -11.89 -13.40
N GLY A 163 31.45 -13.04 -14.05
CA GLY A 163 32.50 -14.06 -14.12
C GLY A 163 32.79 -14.74 -12.78
N GLY A 164 31.85 -14.67 -11.83
CA GLY A 164 31.98 -15.33 -10.53
C GLY A 164 31.89 -16.85 -10.61
N GLU A 165 32.29 -17.51 -9.52
CA GLU A 165 32.19 -18.97 -9.40
C GLU A 165 30.76 -19.39 -9.02
N PRO A 166 30.19 -20.43 -9.67
CA PRO A 166 28.87 -20.93 -9.34
C PRO A 166 28.84 -21.61 -7.96
N PRO A 167 27.65 -21.71 -7.34
CA PRO A 167 27.48 -22.44 -6.08
C PRO A 167 27.95 -23.90 -6.19
N ALA A 168 28.53 -24.43 -5.11
CA ALA A 168 29.17 -25.74 -5.12
C ALA A 168 28.25 -26.93 -5.52
N TYR A 169 26.93 -26.78 -5.40
CA TYR A 169 25.96 -27.81 -5.79
C TYR A 169 25.61 -27.80 -7.29
N TRP A 170 26.05 -26.79 -8.04
CA TRP A 170 25.86 -26.72 -9.50
C TRP A 170 26.86 -27.65 -10.18
N ALA A 171 26.41 -28.88 -10.47
CA ALA A 171 27.26 -29.89 -11.07
C ALA A 171 27.71 -29.45 -12.49
N ASN A 172 29.02 -29.48 -12.73
CA ASN A 172 29.63 -29.01 -13.97
C ASN A 172 29.20 -27.58 -14.35
N GLU A 173 29.06 -26.69 -13.35
CA GLU A 173 28.69 -25.27 -13.55
C GLU A 173 27.29 -25.05 -14.14
N ASN A 174 26.42 -26.07 -14.06
CA ASN A 174 25.04 -25.98 -14.55
C ASN A 174 24.05 -25.97 -13.38
N ILE A 175 23.00 -25.16 -13.52
CA ILE A 175 21.82 -25.23 -12.65
C ILE A 175 21.29 -26.68 -12.67
N PRO A 176 21.00 -27.29 -11.51
CA PRO A 176 20.37 -28.60 -11.48
C PRO A 176 19.05 -28.60 -12.26
N ALA A 177 18.76 -29.72 -12.93
CA ALA A 177 17.51 -29.86 -13.69
C ALA A 177 16.30 -29.52 -12.80
N GLU A 178 15.34 -28.78 -13.35
CA GLU A 178 14.10 -28.36 -12.68
C GLU A 178 14.30 -27.42 -11.46
N LYS A 179 15.53 -26.94 -11.21
CA LYS A 179 15.84 -26.02 -10.10
C LYS A 179 16.00 -24.55 -10.51
N GLY A 180 15.66 -24.19 -11.75
CA GLY A 180 15.79 -22.81 -12.27
C GLY A 180 15.07 -21.77 -11.40
N GLU A 181 13.83 -22.07 -11.03
CA GLU A 181 12.95 -21.19 -10.23
C GLU A 181 13.03 -21.44 -8.72
N HIS A 182 13.92 -22.33 -8.27
CA HIS A 182 14.22 -22.50 -6.86
C HIS A 182 15.21 -21.42 -6.41
N PRO A 183 15.22 -21.04 -5.11
CA PRO A 183 16.22 -20.11 -4.60
C PRO A 183 17.64 -20.63 -4.82
N VAL A 184 18.56 -19.71 -5.11
CA VAL A 184 19.99 -20.01 -5.04
C VAL A 184 20.39 -20.15 -3.56
N GLN A 185 21.21 -21.14 -3.26
CA GLN A 185 21.75 -21.37 -1.90
C GLN A 185 23.26 -21.61 -1.94
N GLY A 186 23.88 -21.83 -0.78
CA GLY A 186 25.31 -22.13 -0.74
C GLY A 186 26.18 -20.88 -0.86
N LEU A 187 25.64 -19.69 -0.60
CA LEU A 187 26.31 -18.41 -0.81
C LEU A 187 26.98 -17.90 0.46
N SER A 188 28.15 -17.29 0.32
CA SER A 188 28.71 -16.42 1.37
C SER A 188 27.94 -15.10 1.43
N TRP A 189 28.05 -14.40 2.55
CA TRP A 189 27.47 -13.07 2.71
C TRP A 189 27.99 -12.10 1.64
N GLU A 190 29.29 -12.15 1.31
CA GLU A 190 29.90 -11.29 0.30
C GLU A 190 29.38 -11.58 -1.11
N GLN A 191 29.12 -12.84 -1.45
CA GLN A 191 28.51 -13.21 -2.73
C GLN A 191 27.08 -12.67 -2.82
N ALA A 192 26.33 -12.78 -1.73
CA ALA A 192 24.96 -12.28 -1.66
C ALA A 192 24.92 -10.74 -1.79
N ALA A 193 25.75 -10.05 -1.01
CA ALA A 193 25.88 -8.59 -1.08
C ALA A 193 26.33 -8.12 -2.47
N ALA A 194 27.31 -8.79 -3.09
CA ALA A 194 27.79 -8.44 -4.42
C ALA A 194 26.72 -8.63 -5.51
N TYR A 195 25.86 -9.65 -5.40
CA TYR A 195 24.72 -9.81 -6.29
C TYR A 195 23.76 -8.63 -6.17
N CYS A 196 23.30 -8.29 -4.95
CA CYS A 196 22.37 -7.18 -4.76
C CYS A 196 22.97 -5.85 -5.23
N GLN A 197 24.24 -5.58 -4.90
CA GLN A 197 24.94 -4.37 -5.34
C GLN A 197 25.05 -4.26 -6.86
N SER A 198 25.18 -5.38 -7.59
CA SER A 198 25.22 -5.37 -9.06
C SER A 198 23.94 -4.89 -9.72
N LEU A 199 22.84 -4.89 -8.97
CA LEU A 199 21.52 -4.42 -9.40
C LEU A 199 21.17 -3.04 -8.81
N ASN A 200 22.16 -2.31 -8.24
CA ASN A 200 21.95 -1.09 -7.45
C ASN A 200 21.00 -1.30 -6.24
N LYS A 201 20.88 -2.54 -5.76
CA LYS A 201 20.18 -2.92 -4.53
C LYS A 201 21.20 -3.17 -3.40
N ARG A 202 20.73 -3.61 -2.25
CA ARG A 202 21.54 -4.05 -1.10
C ARG A 202 20.91 -5.27 -0.45
N LEU A 203 21.58 -5.88 0.53
CA LEU A 203 20.88 -6.79 1.44
C LEU A 203 19.92 -5.99 2.33
N PRO A 204 18.77 -6.57 2.74
CA PRO A 204 17.91 -5.94 3.74
C PRO A 204 18.65 -5.81 5.06
N THR A 205 18.36 -4.77 5.84
CA THR A 205 18.78 -4.78 7.24
C THR A 205 18.01 -5.87 7.99
N GLU A 206 18.52 -6.33 9.11
CA GLU A 206 17.79 -7.34 9.91
C GLU A 206 16.41 -6.85 10.35
N ALA A 207 16.27 -5.55 10.63
CA ALA A 207 15.02 -4.94 11.05
C ALA A 207 14.02 -4.85 9.89
N GLU A 208 14.50 -4.45 8.71
CA GLU A 208 13.69 -4.42 7.49
C GLU A 208 13.17 -5.81 7.11
N TRP A 209 14.04 -6.83 7.16
CA TRP A 209 13.65 -8.19 6.87
C TRP A 209 12.52 -8.66 7.81
N GLU A 210 12.65 -8.37 9.11
CA GLU A 210 11.65 -8.76 10.09
C GLU A 210 10.34 -7.96 9.95
N ALA A 211 10.42 -6.65 9.66
CA ALA A 211 9.25 -5.83 9.41
C ALA A 211 8.48 -6.32 8.17
N ALA A 212 9.19 -6.67 7.10
CA ALA A 212 8.61 -7.17 5.86
C ALA A 212 7.82 -8.47 6.04
N VAL A 213 8.26 -9.36 6.96
CA VAL A 213 7.55 -10.63 7.23
C VAL A 213 6.46 -10.49 8.29
N ARG A 214 6.71 -9.76 9.39
CA ARG A 214 5.78 -9.70 10.53
C ARG A 214 4.66 -8.67 10.34
N GLY A 215 4.88 -7.69 9.47
CA GLY A 215 3.92 -6.64 9.18
C GLY A 215 3.66 -5.70 10.36
N PRO A 216 2.69 -4.77 10.21
CA PRO A 216 2.33 -3.81 11.26
C PRO A 216 1.74 -4.45 12.52
N ASN A 217 1.18 -5.67 12.38
CA ASN A 217 0.58 -6.42 13.50
C ASN A 217 1.61 -7.26 14.28
N GLY A 218 2.88 -7.30 13.84
CA GLY A 218 3.94 -8.03 14.53
C GLY A 218 3.69 -9.54 14.59
N PHE A 219 3.13 -10.15 13.55
CA PHE A 219 2.81 -11.58 13.52
C PHE A 219 4.02 -12.47 13.81
N LEU A 220 3.79 -13.66 14.35
CA LEU A 220 4.84 -14.64 14.62
C LEU A 220 5.31 -15.38 13.35
N TYR A 221 4.42 -15.53 12.37
CA TYR A 221 4.64 -16.20 11.09
C TYR A 221 4.10 -15.32 9.95
N PRO A 222 4.51 -15.53 8.69
CA PRO A 222 4.02 -14.76 7.55
C PRO A 222 2.48 -14.79 7.45
N TRP A 223 1.87 -15.92 7.82
CA TRP A 223 0.43 -16.17 7.78
C TRP A 223 -0.32 -15.85 9.08
N GLY A 224 0.33 -15.30 10.11
CA GLY A 224 -0.31 -14.96 11.39
C GLY A 224 0.38 -15.58 12.60
N ASN A 225 -0.39 -15.92 13.64
CA ASN A 225 0.18 -16.36 14.93
C ASN A 225 0.16 -17.87 15.16
N GLU A 226 -0.53 -18.63 14.31
CA GLU A 226 -0.68 -20.08 14.45
C GLU A 226 0.42 -20.84 13.67
N ALA A 227 1.35 -21.46 14.38
CA ALA A 227 2.56 -22.06 13.81
C ALA A 227 2.33 -23.15 12.76
N ASN A 228 1.33 -24.01 12.97
CA ASN A 228 1.09 -25.19 12.13
C ASN A 228 -0.04 -24.99 11.13
N LEU A 229 -0.35 -23.73 10.77
CA LEU A 229 -1.42 -23.43 9.83
C LEU A 229 -1.02 -23.73 8.38
N VAL A 230 0.27 -23.57 8.05
CA VAL A 230 0.83 -23.81 6.72
C VAL A 230 1.83 -24.96 6.78
N GLU A 231 1.70 -25.93 5.87
CA GLU A 231 2.61 -27.07 5.78
C GLU A 231 3.77 -26.75 4.83
N LEU A 232 4.99 -26.64 5.37
CA LEU A 232 6.20 -26.33 4.62
C LEU A 232 7.03 -27.60 4.36
N PRO A 233 7.68 -27.75 3.18
CA PRO A 233 8.45 -28.95 2.85
C PRO A 233 9.56 -29.30 3.86
N ASP A 234 9.59 -30.56 4.29
CA ASP A 234 10.57 -31.09 5.25
C ASP A 234 12.01 -31.12 4.74
N SER A 235 12.22 -31.10 3.42
CA SER A 235 13.56 -31.19 2.85
C SER A 235 13.63 -30.63 1.43
N GLY A 236 14.76 -29.99 1.14
CA GLY A 236 15.06 -29.43 -0.18
C GLY A 236 14.31 -28.13 -0.41
N THR A 237 14.79 -27.37 -1.38
CA THR A 237 14.13 -26.14 -1.82
C THR A 237 12.92 -26.44 -2.69
N TYR A 238 11.98 -25.50 -2.74
CA TYR A 238 10.82 -25.49 -3.63
C TYR A 238 10.85 -24.21 -4.51
N PRO A 239 10.11 -24.15 -5.63
CA PRO A 239 10.09 -22.96 -6.47
C PRO A 239 9.58 -21.74 -5.69
N VAL A 240 10.20 -20.58 -5.87
CA VAL A 240 9.78 -19.37 -5.16
C VAL A 240 8.33 -19.01 -5.48
N GLY A 241 7.58 -18.58 -4.47
CA GLY A 241 6.17 -18.20 -4.57
C GLY A 241 5.19 -19.36 -4.76
N SER A 242 5.65 -20.62 -4.75
CA SER A 242 4.77 -21.77 -5.00
C SER A 242 3.86 -22.15 -3.83
N ILE A 243 4.15 -21.67 -2.62
CA ILE A 243 3.30 -21.82 -1.43
C ILE A 243 2.62 -20.47 -1.17
N LEU A 244 1.39 -20.32 -1.66
CA LEU A 244 0.67 -19.05 -1.64
C LEU A 244 0.36 -18.54 -0.23
N GLU A 245 0.20 -19.47 0.72
CA GLU A 245 -0.05 -19.21 2.13
C GLU A 245 1.18 -18.65 2.85
N ASN A 246 2.39 -18.83 2.31
CA ASN A 246 3.64 -18.31 2.84
C ASN A 246 3.92 -16.87 2.37
N ARG A 247 2.86 -16.06 2.32
CA ARG A 247 2.86 -14.64 1.93
C ARG A 247 2.77 -13.78 3.18
N SER A 248 3.64 -12.79 3.32
CA SER A 248 3.57 -11.80 4.40
C SER A 248 2.46 -10.77 4.18
N PHE A 249 2.22 -9.92 5.18
CA PHE A 249 1.31 -8.77 5.06
C PHE A 249 1.63 -7.93 3.82
N PHE A 250 2.90 -7.62 3.55
CA PHE A 250 3.29 -6.78 2.41
C PHE A 250 3.42 -7.53 1.09
N GLY A 251 3.14 -8.83 1.06
CA GLY A 251 3.21 -9.63 -0.16
C GLY A 251 4.59 -10.21 -0.47
N ALA A 252 5.52 -10.21 0.48
CA ALA A 252 6.78 -10.95 0.37
C ALA A 252 6.51 -12.44 0.64
N TYR A 253 6.95 -13.31 -0.26
CA TYR A 253 6.76 -14.75 -0.14
C TYR A 253 8.00 -15.42 0.44
N ASP A 254 7.79 -16.62 0.99
CA ASP A 254 8.85 -17.53 1.40
C ASP A 254 9.77 -16.99 2.49
N MET A 255 9.27 -16.01 3.25
CA MET A 255 10.00 -15.44 4.38
C MET A 255 10.19 -16.47 5.51
N ALA A 256 9.32 -17.48 5.61
CA ALA A 256 9.54 -18.65 6.45
C ALA A 256 10.03 -19.82 5.58
N ALA A 257 11.11 -20.49 6.00
CA ALA A 257 11.68 -21.67 5.35
C ALA A 257 12.36 -21.42 3.99
N ASN A 258 12.35 -22.44 3.12
CA ASN A 258 13.08 -22.57 1.86
C ASN A 258 14.61 -22.51 2.04
N VAL A 259 15.18 -21.31 2.22
CA VAL A 259 16.61 -21.06 2.43
C VAL A 259 16.81 -20.02 3.54
N TRP A 260 17.93 -20.13 4.26
CA TRP A 260 18.33 -19.06 5.16
C TRP A 260 18.69 -17.81 4.36
N GLU A 261 18.32 -16.63 4.83
CA GLU A 261 18.58 -15.39 4.09
C GLU A 261 19.59 -14.50 4.82
N TRP A 262 20.65 -14.10 4.12
CA TRP A 262 21.61 -13.12 4.62
C TRP A 262 20.96 -11.74 4.77
N VAL A 263 21.24 -11.09 5.89
CA VAL A 263 20.87 -9.70 6.16
C VAL A 263 22.11 -8.86 6.46
N ASP A 264 21.98 -7.54 6.36
CA ASP A 264 22.97 -6.58 6.82
C ASP A 264 22.51 -5.89 8.11
N GLU A 265 23.40 -5.10 8.71
CA GLU A 265 23.09 -4.17 9.82
C GLU A 265 22.17 -4.78 10.91
N PRO A 266 22.64 -5.79 11.66
CA PRO A 266 21.84 -6.40 12.71
C PRO A 266 21.50 -5.38 13.79
N TYR A 267 20.27 -5.42 14.29
CA TYR A 267 19.80 -4.49 15.33
C TYR A 267 20.18 -4.94 16.75
N ILE A 268 20.96 -6.02 16.87
CA ILE A 268 21.54 -6.52 18.12
C ILE A 268 23.07 -6.52 18.04
N ASP A 269 23.71 -6.43 19.20
CA ASP A 269 25.17 -6.57 19.32
C ASP A 269 25.62 -7.95 18.82
N THR A 270 26.17 -7.96 17.60
CA THR A 270 26.72 -9.16 16.96
C THR A 270 28.23 -9.14 17.12
N PRO A 271 28.88 -10.27 17.49
CA PRO A 271 30.34 -10.31 17.63
C PRO A 271 31.06 -9.90 16.33
N GLU A 272 32.21 -9.23 16.48
CA GLU A 272 33.02 -8.78 15.33
C GLU A 272 33.32 -9.92 14.35
N GLY A 273 33.03 -9.69 13.07
CA GLY A 273 33.24 -10.65 11.98
C GLY A 273 32.13 -11.71 11.82
N GLN A 274 31.06 -11.66 12.61
CA GLN A 274 29.87 -12.49 12.38
C GLN A 274 28.81 -11.76 11.57
N GLN A 275 28.02 -12.53 10.84
CA GLN A 275 26.85 -12.07 10.08
C GLN A 275 25.60 -12.85 10.48
N VAL A 276 24.43 -12.29 10.16
CA VAL A 276 23.13 -12.81 10.57
C VAL A 276 22.36 -13.44 9.41
N LEU A 277 21.70 -14.56 9.70
CA LEU A 277 20.75 -15.25 8.83
C LEU A 277 19.35 -15.24 9.44
N ARG A 278 18.33 -15.10 8.59
CA ARG A 278 16.89 -15.13 8.94
C ARG A 278 16.09 -16.15 8.12
N GLY A 279 14.82 -16.33 8.48
CA GLY A 279 13.83 -17.13 7.75
C GLY A 279 13.84 -18.64 7.99
N GLY A 280 15.03 -19.22 8.23
CA GLY A 280 15.16 -20.67 8.35
C GLY A 280 15.30 -21.38 7.01
N ALA A 281 15.46 -22.71 7.01
CA ALA A 281 15.52 -23.49 5.77
C ALA A 281 14.83 -24.85 5.96
N ASN A 282 14.21 -25.38 4.91
CA ASN A 282 13.32 -26.56 4.96
C ASN A 282 12.20 -26.35 6.01
N ASN A 283 11.63 -27.40 6.61
CA ASN A 283 10.62 -27.25 7.66
C ASN A 283 11.19 -26.54 8.91
N PHE A 284 11.07 -25.21 8.90
CA PHE A 284 11.51 -24.33 9.95
C PHE A 284 10.42 -24.22 11.02
N GLN A 285 10.76 -24.58 12.25
CA GLN A 285 9.81 -24.73 13.35
C GLN A 285 9.79 -23.53 14.32
N ASN A 286 10.56 -22.47 14.05
CA ASN A 286 10.57 -21.27 14.90
C ASN A 286 9.77 -20.14 14.27
N ASP A 287 9.39 -19.16 15.08
CA ASP A 287 8.81 -17.91 14.61
C ASP A 287 9.83 -17.01 13.89
N MET A 288 9.32 -15.96 13.25
CA MET A 288 10.08 -15.04 12.41
C MET A 288 11.00 -14.08 13.19
N THR A 289 11.06 -14.19 14.52
CA THR A 289 12.02 -13.44 15.34
C THR A 289 13.35 -14.19 15.49
N PHE A 290 13.36 -15.49 15.16
CA PHE A 290 14.53 -16.34 15.24
C PHE A 290 15.60 -15.93 14.23
N ARG A 291 16.87 -16.01 14.66
CA ARG A 291 18.04 -15.66 13.86
C ARG A 291 19.20 -16.59 14.18
N VAL A 292 20.16 -16.67 13.27
CA VAL A 292 21.46 -17.30 13.50
C VAL A 292 22.55 -16.30 13.20
N ALA A 293 23.47 -16.08 14.14
CA ALA A 293 24.68 -15.31 13.92
C ALA A 293 25.90 -16.25 13.91
N GLY A 294 26.82 -16.03 12.98
CA GLY A 294 28.01 -16.88 12.87
C GLY A 294 29.03 -16.38 11.86
N ASP A 295 30.13 -17.12 11.75
CA ASP A 295 31.18 -16.87 10.76
C ASP A 295 30.61 -17.04 9.34
N PRO A 296 30.56 -15.96 8.53
CA PRO A 296 29.97 -15.99 7.18
C PRO A 296 30.75 -16.86 6.19
N THR A 297 31.96 -17.31 6.54
CA THR A 297 32.79 -18.21 5.72
C THR A 297 32.62 -19.68 6.10
N SER A 298 31.92 -19.98 7.21
CA SER A 298 31.71 -21.34 7.69
C SER A 298 30.74 -22.10 6.79
N THR A 299 31.11 -23.32 6.41
CA THR A 299 30.24 -24.20 5.59
C THR A 299 28.90 -24.51 6.27
N ILE A 300 28.84 -24.46 7.60
CA ILE A 300 27.58 -24.65 8.34
C ILE A 300 26.62 -23.50 8.06
N MET A 301 27.12 -22.26 8.07
CA MET A 301 26.32 -21.07 7.78
C MET A 301 25.93 -21.02 6.31
N THR A 302 26.88 -21.25 5.40
CA THR A 302 26.65 -21.01 3.97
C THR A 302 25.84 -22.11 3.27
N SER A 303 25.88 -23.35 3.76
CA SER A 303 25.34 -24.53 3.05
C SER A 303 23.91 -24.39 2.49
N ASN A 304 23.02 -23.72 3.25
CA ASN A 304 21.64 -23.44 2.87
C ASN A 304 21.33 -21.94 2.91
N ALA A 305 22.35 -21.08 2.88
CA ALA A 305 22.17 -19.64 2.83
C ALA A 305 22.00 -19.17 1.38
N GLY A 306 20.87 -18.52 1.14
CA GLY A 306 20.56 -17.73 -0.04
C GLY A 306 20.46 -16.25 0.33
N MET A 307 19.58 -15.54 -0.38
CA MET A 307 19.36 -14.11 -0.19
C MET A 307 18.05 -13.65 -0.81
N ARG A 308 17.60 -12.48 -0.35
CA ARG A 308 16.76 -11.55 -1.11
C ARG A 308 17.38 -10.16 -1.01
N CYS A 309 17.13 -9.29 -1.98
CA CYS A 309 17.64 -7.93 -1.95
C CYS A 309 16.59 -6.93 -1.45
N ALA A 310 17.07 -5.76 -1.06
CA ALA A 310 16.27 -4.61 -0.66
C ALA A 310 16.82 -3.33 -1.31
N ALA A 311 16.01 -2.29 -1.35
CA ALA A 311 16.36 -0.97 -1.87
C ALA A 311 15.65 0.10 -1.06
N THR A 312 16.32 1.22 -0.80
CA THR A 312 15.70 2.37 -0.13
C THR A 312 14.66 3.05 -1.03
N ALA A 313 14.91 3.08 -2.34
CA ALA A 313 14.00 3.61 -3.34
C ALA A 313 14.20 2.85 -4.66
N VAL A 314 13.19 2.89 -5.52
CA VAL A 314 13.18 2.25 -6.84
C VAL A 314 12.79 3.28 -7.90
N ALA A 315 13.15 3.02 -9.16
CA ALA A 315 12.72 3.84 -10.28
C ALA A 315 11.18 3.73 -10.46
N GLU A 316 10.51 4.88 -10.54
CA GLU A 316 9.04 5.02 -10.59
C GLU A 316 8.41 4.27 -11.77
N GLU A 317 9.03 4.33 -12.96
CA GLU A 317 8.58 3.62 -14.18
C GLU A 317 8.70 2.09 -14.08
N ALA A 318 9.48 1.56 -13.13
CA ALA A 318 9.69 0.14 -12.93
C ALA A 318 8.77 -0.47 -11.85
N ALA A 319 7.95 0.32 -11.16
CA ALA A 319 6.99 -0.17 -10.16
C ALA A 319 5.68 -0.68 -10.78
N ALA A 320 5.34 -0.25 -12.01
CA ALA A 320 4.18 -0.75 -12.75
C ALA A 320 4.47 -2.15 -13.33
N ALA A 321 4.13 -3.19 -12.58
CA ALA A 321 4.40 -4.57 -12.97
C ALA A 321 3.51 -5.03 -14.13
N ALA A 322 4.08 -5.81 -15.05
CA ALA A 322 3.39 -6.39 -16.22
C ALA A 322 2.26 -7.38 -15.88
N ASP A 323 2.07 -7.65 -14.58
CA ASP A 323 1.17 -8.64 -14.00
C ASP A 323 -0.02 -7.98 -13.27
N VAL A 324 -0.23 -6.66 -13.45
CA VAL A 324 -1.32 -5.89 -12.82
C VAL A 324 -2.49 -5.75 -13.79
N HIS A 325 -3.65 -6.29 -13.39
CA HIS A 325 -4.92 -6.15 -14.12
C HIS A 325 -5.70 -4.91 -13.71
N ILE A 326 -5.74 -4.65 -12.40
CA ILE A 326 -6.41 -3.50 -11.79
C ILE A 326 -5.48 -2.97 -10.72
N HIS A 327 -5.16 -1.68 -10.77
CA HIS A 327 -4.61 -0.94 -9.65
C HIS A 327 -5.29 0.42 -9.66
N ASP A 328 -5.98 0.72 -8.57
CA ASP A 328 -6.85 1.88 -8.49
C ASP A 328 -6.95 2.35 -7.04
N GLU A 329 -6.50 3.57 -6.80
CA GLU A 329 -6.60 4.29 -5.52
C GLU A 329 -7.84 5.20 -5.49
N PHE A 330 -8.69 5.11 -6.53
CA PHE A 330 -9.92 5.87 -6.73
C PHE A 330 -9.77 7.41 -6.75
N ASP A 331 -8.57 7.88 -7.03
CA ASP A 331 -8.24 9.27 -7.33
C ASP A 331 -8.59 9.67 -8.77
N GLU A 332 -8.65 8.68 -9.68
CA GLU A 332 -9.07 8.83 -11.08
C GLU A 332 -10.49 8.27 -11.32
N VAL A 333 -11.44 9.16 -11.59
CA VAL A 333 -12.85 8.80 -11.81
C VAL A 333 -13.11 7.91 -13.04
N ASP A 334 -12.18 7.86 -14.00
CA ASP A 334 -12.28 7.09 -15.25
C ASP A 334 -11.50 5.76 -15.23
N SER A 335 -11.10 5.29 -14.05
CA SER A 335 -10.40 4.01 -13.85
C SER A 335 -11.24 2.76 -14.14
N GLY A 336 -12.53 2.93 -14.48
CA GLY A 336 -13.37 1.91 -15.12
C GLY A 336 -14.44 1.28 -14.22
N TRP A 337 -14.68 1.82 -13.03
CA TRP A 337 -15.79 1.41 -12.16
C TRP A 337 -17.09 2.10 -12.55
N TRP A 338 -18.21 1.40 -12.34
CA TRP A 338 -19.53 1.98 -12.61
C TRP A 338 -19.85 3.12 -11.66
N GLN A 339 -20.50 4.17 -12.15
CA GLN A 339 -20.98 5.26 -11.31
C GLN A 339 -22.48 5.45 -11.52
N ALA A 340 -23.25 5.55 -10.43
CA ALA A 340 -24.68 5.83 -10.51
C ALA A 340 -24.91 7.31 -10.84
N ARG A 341 -25.84 7.59 -11.76
CA ARG A 341 -26.27 8.98 -12.09
C ARG A 341 -26.97 9.67 -10.91
N ALA A 342 -27.72 8.88 -10.16
CA ALA A 342 -28.60 9.26 -9.07
C ALA A 342 -28.80 8.01 -8.19
N PRO A 343 -29.37 8.15 -6.97
CA PRO A 343 -29.81 6.99 -6.22
C PRO A 343 -30.81 6.13 -7.03
N ILE A 344 -30.49 4.84 -7.20
CA ILE A 344 -31.32 3.86 -7.90
C ILE A 344 -32.06 3.04 -6.85
N GLY A 345 -33.29 3.46 -6.54
CA GLY A 345 -34.04 2.89 -5.42
C GLY A 345 -33.30 3.10 -4.09
N PRO A 346 -32.97 2.03 -3.33
CA PRO A 346 -32.25 2.14 -2.06
C PRO A 346 -30.72 2.22 -2.22
N TYR A 347 -30.19 2.32 -3.44
CA TYR A 347 -28.77 2.15 -3.72
C TYR A 347 -28.14 3.42 -4.29
N PHE A 348 -26.89 3.69 -3.91
CA PHE A 348 -26.08 4.74 -4.54
C PHE A 348 -24.60 4.36 -4.50
N TYR A 349 -23.88 4.51 -5.60
CA TYR A 349 -22.49 4.07 -5.72
C TYR A 349 -21.75 4.91 -6.75
N GLY A 350 -20.43 4.99 -6.60
CA GLY A 350 -19.60 5.79 -7.47
C GLY A 350 -18.32 6.26 -6.82
N TYR A 351 -17.59 7.09 -7.54
CA TYR A 351 -16.43 7.79 -6.98
C TYR A 351 -16.90 8.90 -6.05
N HIS A 352 -16.13 9.11 -4.99
CA HIS A 352 -16.15 10.31 -4.18
C HIS A 352 -14.81 11.04 -4.44
N PRO A 353 -14.72 11.87 -5.50
CA PRO A 353 -13.48 12.55 -5.85
C PRO A 353 -12.92 13.33 -4.66
N THR A 354 -11.63 13.27 -4.36
CA THR A 354 -10.54 12.52 -5.01
C THR A 354 -10.07 11.31 -4.18
N ASP A 355 -10.94 10.75 -3.33
CA ASP A 355 -10.42 10.03 -2.17
C ASP A 355 -10.86 8.55 -2.10
N PHE A 356 -12.05 8.17 -2.59
CA PHE A 356 -12.56 6.79 -2.44
C PHE A 356 -13.60 6.39 -3.50
N TYR A 357 -13.81 5.09 -3.69
CA TYR A 357 -15.05 4.56 -4.28
C TYR A 357 -16.05 4.21 -3.18
N HIS A 358 -17.30 4.62 -3.32
CA HIS A 358 -18.31 4.45 -2.29
C HIS A 358 -19.48 3.60 -2.74
N VAL A 359 -20.07 2.87 -1.79
CA VAL A 359 -21.32 2.12 -1.98
C VAL A 359 -22.24 2.37 -0.79
N GLN A 360 -23.47 2.75 -1.10
CA GLN A 360 -24.53 3.05 -0.15
C GLN A 360 -25.71 2.11 -0.34
N VAL A 361 -26.21 1.58 0.77
CA VAL A 361 -27.42 0.74 0.84
C VAL A 361 -28.34 1.33 1.89
N GLN A 362 -29.54 1.77 1.49
CA GLN A 362 -30.50 2.55 2.30
C GLN A 362 -31.81 1.77 2.56
N GLN A 363 -31.70 0.53 3.01
CA GLN A 363 -32.84 -0.26 3.49
C GLN A 363 -32.37 -1.36 4.44
N ASP A 364 -33.27 -1.99 5.18
CA ASP A 364 -32.97 -3.23 5.90
C ASP A 364 -32.92 -4.43 4.94
N ASN A 365 -32.04 -5.39 5.22
CA ASN A 365 -31.81 -6.57 4.36
C ASN A 365 -31.54 -6.21 2.88
N GLY A 366 -30.88 -5.07 2.65
CA GLY A 366 -30.48 -4.61 1.33
C GLY A 366 -29.11 -5.14 0.96
N CYS A 367 -28.92 -5.49 -0.31
CA CYS A 367 -27.65 -5.99 -0.81
C CYS A 367 -27.36 -5.38 -2.19
N LEU A 368 -26.14 -4.92 -2.41
CA LEU A 368 -25.65 -4.42 -3.69
C LEU A 368 -24.27 -4.99 -4.00
N SER A 369 -24.15 -5.64 -5.17
CA SER A 369 -22.87 -5.98 -5.80
C SER A 369 -22.55 -4.97 -6.91
N VAL A 370 -21.36 -4.38 -6.85
CA VAL A 370 -20.79 -3.54 -7.92
C VAL A 370 -19.54 -4.23 -8.44
N TYR A 371 -19.38 -4.38 -9.75
CA TYR A 371 -18.28 -5.12 -10.35
C TYR A 371 -17.64 -4.35 -11.50
N ARG A 372 -16.39 -4.68 -11.80
CA ARG A 372 -15.67 -4.21 -12.98
C ARG A 372 -15.37 -5.41 -13.88
N PRO A 373 -15.73 -5.35 -15.17
CA PRO A 373 -15.42 -6.40 -16.13
C PRO A 373 -13.92 -6.73 -16.18
N LEU A 374 -13.59 -8.00 -16.00
CA LEU A 374 -12.22 -8.50 -16.05
C LEU A 374 -12.11 -9.92 -16.63
N ASP A 375 -13.13 -10.78 -16.44
CA ASP A 375 -13.04 -12.23 -16.71
C ASP A 375 -11.81 -12.88 -16.03
N ALA A 376 -11.60 -12.53 -14.76
CA ALA A 376 -10.47 -12.98 -13.96
C ALA A 376 -10.43 -14.50 -13.88
N ASP A 377 -9.28 -15.10 -14.20
CA ASP A 377 -8.94 -16.49 -13.88
C ASP A 377 -8.09 -16.58 -12.60
N ASN A 378 -6.79 -16.86 -12.75
CA ASN A 378 -5.89 -17.06 -11.62
C ASN A 378 -5.31 -15.75 -11.13
N VAL A 379 -5.92 -15.15 -10.12
CA VAL A 379 -5.56 -13.80 -9.66
C VAL A 379 -5.45 -13.72 -8.14
N LEU A 380 -4.63 -12.77 -7.69
CA LEU A 380 -4.69 -12.21 -6.35
C LEU A 380 -5.46 -10.89 -6.45
N ALA A 381 -6.49 -10.73 -5.63
CA ALA A 381 -7.26 -9.50 -5.49
C ALA A 381 -7.19 -9.00 -4.05
N GLU A 382 -7.01 -7.70 -3.89
CA GLU A 382 -6.80 -7.07 -2.60
C GLU A 382 -7.50 -5.72 -2.56
N ILE A 383 -8.13 -5.41 -1.44
CA ILE A 383 -8.84 -4.14 -1.22
C ILE A 383 -8.55 -3.59 0.16
N GLU A 384 -8.53 -2.26 0.26
CA GLU A 384 -8.63 -1.54 1.54
C GLU A 384 -10.00 -0.86 1.63
N LEU A 385 -10.66 -0.98 2.78
CA LEU A 385 -12.01 -0.47 2.96
C LEU A 385 -12.34 -0.09 4.41
N PHE A 386 -13.34 0.79 4.55
CA PHE A 386 -13.84 1.25 5.85
C PHE A 386 -15.30 1.70 5.78
N THR A 387 -15.92 1.80 6.95
CA THR A 387 -17.27 2.35 7.12
C THR A 387 -17.20 3.87 7.26
N ALA A 388 -17.83 4.59 6.35
CA ALA A 388 -17.95 6.04 6.42
C ALA A 388 -19.11 6.51 7.31
N ASP A 389 -20.26 5.84 7.20
CA ASP A 389 -21.47 6.22 7.96
C ASP A 389 -22.47 5.07 8.09
N THR A 390 -23.24 5.08 9.18
CA THR A 390 -24.35 4.13 9.44
C THR A 390 -25.47 4.83 10.22
N THR A 391 -26.73 4.41 10.06
CA THR A 391 -27.83 5.06 10.78
C THR A 391 -28.01 4.61 12.23
N THR A 392 -27.63 3.36 12.57
CA THR A 392 -27.83 2.85 13.93
C THR A 392 -26.51 2.53 14.60
N GLU A 393 -26.49 2.58 15.93
CA GLU A 393 -25.33 2.18 16.73
C GLU A 393 -25.15 0.65 16.78
N THR A 394 -26.22 -0.14 16.56
CA THR A 394 -26.22 -1.60 16.82
C THR A 394 -26.57 -2.50 15.64
N GLY A 395 -27.26 -2.01 14.60
CA GLY A 395 -27.63 -2.80 13.42
C GLY A 395 -26.43 -3.35 12.65
N ASN A 396 -26.47 -4.62 12.27
CA ASN A 396 -25.37 -5.26 11.59
C ASN A 396 -25.40 -5.02 10.08
N TYR A 397 -24.21 -5.06 9.50
CA TYR A 397 -23.95 -4.96 8.07
C TYR A 397 -22.65 -5.68 7.74
N ARG A 398 -22.43 -5.94 6.46
CA ARG A 398 -21.18 -6.53 5.97
C ARG A 398 -20.81 -5.95 4.61
N TYR A 399 -19.53 -5.93 4.33
CA TYR A 399 -19.01 -5.52 3.04
C TYR A 399 -17.70 -6.25 2.71
N GLY A 400 -17.27 -6.17 1.47
CA GLY A 400 -15.98 -6.73 1.05
C GLY A 400 -15.91 -6.97 -0.45
N LEU A 401 -15.11 -7.96 -0.84
CA LEU A 401 -14.77 -8.25 -2.22
C LEU A 401 -15.72 -9.29 -2.83
N THR A 402 -16.11 -9.10 -4.08
CA THR A 402 -16.72 -10.14 -4.92
C THR A 402 -15.72 -10.65 -5.95
N MET A 403 -15.78 -11.96 -6.20
CA MET A 403 -14.92 -12.65 -7.16
C MET A 403 -15.78 -13.50 -8.08
N ARG A 404 -15.36 -13.59 -9.36
CA ARG A 404 -15.98 -14.46 -10.36
C ARG A 404 -17.45 -14.10 -10.60
N GLU A 405 -17.76 -12.81 -10.65
CA GLU A 405 -19.12 -12.35 -10.95
C GLU A 405 -19.50 -12.72 -12.40
N GLN A 406 -20.63 -13.41 -12.53
CA GLN A 406 -21.26 -13.79 -13.80
C GLN A 406 -22.78 -13.93 -13.60
N ASP A 407 -23.58 -13.16 -14.34
CA ASP A 407 -25.04 -13.33 -14.40
C ASP A 407 -25.70 -13.45 -13.01
N ASN A 408 -25.28 -12.62 -12.04
CA ASN A 408 -25.74 -12.61 -10.64
C ASN A 408 -25.25 -13.81 -9.78
N GLY A 409 -24.34 -14.64 -10.29
CA GLY A 409 -23.57 -15.62 -9.53
C GLY A 409 -22.18 -15.07 -9.20
N PHE A 410 -21.73 -15.21 -7.96
CA PHE A 410 -20.39 -14.77 -7.53
C PHE A 410 -20.01 -15.42 -6.20
N TYR A 411 -18.72 -15.39 -5.87
CA TYR A 411 -18.24 -15.55 -4.50
C TYR A 411 -18.07 -14.17 -3.86
N ALA A 412 -18.31 -14.06 -2.57
CA ALA A 412 -18.03 -12.85 -1.81
C ALA A 412 -17.26 -13.17 -0.53
N PHE A 413 -16.21 -12.42 -0.28
CA PHE A 413 -15.49 -12.44 0.98
C PHE A 413 -15.75 -11.12 1.70
N VAL A 414 -16.46 -11.20 2.82
CA VAL A 414 -16.98 -10.03 3.52
C VAL A 414 -16.66 -10.05 4.99
N ILE A 415 -16.55 -8.86 5.55
CA ILE A 415 -16.37 -8.62 6.98
C ILE A 415 -17.53 -7.80 7.53
N SER A 416 -17.80 -7.98 8.82
CA SER A 416 -18.58 -7.05 9.62
C SER A 416 -17.68 -6.47 10.72
N PRO A 417 -17.28 -5.19 10.59
CA PRO A 417 -16.51 -4.51 11.63
C PRO A 417 -17.27 -4.45 12.96
N ARG A 418 -18.60 -4.45 12.93
CA ARG A 418 -19.45 -4.36 14.12
C ARG A 418 -19.41 -5.63 14.97
N THR A 419 -19.38 -6.80 14.34
CA THR A 419 -19.37 -8.09 15.04
C THR A 419 -17.99 -8.73 15.10
N GLY A 420 -16.99 -8.19 14.42
CA GLY A 420 -15.66 -8.78 14.34
C GLY A 420 -15.64 -10.08 13.53
N SER A 421 -16.62 -10.28 12.63
CA SER A 421 -16.81 -11.53 11.90
C SER A 421 -16.46 -11.41 10.43
N TRP A 422 -15.97 -12.49 9.84
CA TRP A 422 -15.76 -12.64 8.41
C TRP A 422 -16.60 -13.80 7.88
N GLN A 423 -16.99 -13.73 6.61
CA GLN A 423 -17.78 -14.76 5.95
C GLN A 423 -17.36 -14.90 4.49
N VAL A 424 -17.37 -16.14 3.99
CA VAL A 424 -17.29 -16.46 2.56
C VAL A 424 -18.66 -16.93 2.11
N LEU A 425 -19.18 -16.27 1.09
CA LEU A 425 -20.53 -16.43 0.59
C LEU A 425 -20.49 -16.81 -0.89
N LYS A 426 -21.49 -17.55 -1.33
CA LYS A 426 -21.73 -17.86 -2.74
C LYS A 426 -23.14 -17.46 -3.12
N ASN A 427 -23.25 -16.51 -4.03
CA ASN A 427 -24.53 -16.06 -4.55
C ASN A 427 -24.93 -16.87 -5.78
N SER A 428 -26.21 -17.13 -5.94
CA SER A 428 -26.81 -17.75 -7.13
C SER A 428 -28.28 -17.34 -7.23
N SER A 429 -28.94 -17.68 -8.34
CA SER A 429 -30.40 -17.49 -8.45
C SER A 429 -31.22 -18.27 -7.41
N ALA A 430 -30.64 -19.31 -6.78
CA ALA A 430 -31.31 -20.12 -5.76
C ALA A 430 -31.24 -19.49 -4.35
N GLY A 431 -30.39 -18.49 -4.15
CA GLY A 431 -30.12 -17.88 -2.86
C GLY A 431 -28.62 -17.73 -2.60
N MET A 432 -28.31 -17.09 -1.47
CA MET A 432 -26.94 -16.95 -1.00
C MET A 432 -26.61 -18.04 0.02
N VAL A 433 -25.46 -18.67 -0.19
CA VAL A 433 -24.96 -19.81 0.57
C VAL A 433 -23.78 -19.36 1.41
N LEU A 434 -23.79 -19.70 2.71
CA LEU A 434 -22.65 -19.49 3.60
C LEU A 434 -21.67 -20.66 3.46
N MET A 435 -20.47 -20.38 2.95
CA MET A 435 -19.44 -21.39 2.70
C MET A 435 -18.48 -21.54 3.89
N ALA A 436 -18.12 -20.42 4.51
CA ALA A 436 -17.30 -20.38 5.71
C ALA A 436 -17.61 -19.12 6.51
N GLU A 437 -17.34 -19.17 7.81
CA GLU A 437 -17.41 -18.02 8.70
C GLU A 437 -16.44 -18.17 9.87
N GLY A 438 -16.12 -17.04 10.48
CA GLY A 438 -15.37 -16.99 11.71
C GLY A 438 -15.30 -15.57 12.26
N THR A 439 -14.41 -15.37 13.22
CA THR A 439 -14.16 -14.08 13.86
C THR A 439 -12.69 -13.75 13.83
N VAL A 440 -12.35 -12.47 13.79
CA VAL A 440 -10.99 -11.97 13.89
C VAL A 440 -10.97 -10.70 14.73
N THR A 441 -9.91 -10.49 15.50
CA THR A 441 -9.80 -9.36 16.42
C THR A 441 -9.09 -8.14 15.82
N THR A 442 -8.57 -8.28 14.60
CA THR A 442 -7.78 -7.26 13.91
C THR A 442 -8.64 -6.25 13.16
N LEU A 443 -9.97 -6.43 13.11
CA LEU A 443 -10.86 -5.50 12.40
C LEU A 443 -10.93 -4.14 13.09
N GLY A 444 -10.74 -3.09 12.30
CA GLY A 444 -10.77 -1.70 12.75
C GLY A 444 -11.65 -0.76 11.94
N GLY A 445 -12.09 -1.16 10.73
CA GLY A 445 -12.59 -0.36 9.59
C GLY A 445 -13.80 0.53 9.82
N THR A 446 -13.76 1.37 10.85
CA THR A 446 -14.79 2.34 11.24
C THR A 446 -14.37 3.77 10.93
N THR A 447 -13.12 3.96 10.47
CA THR A 447 -12.55 5.23 10.02
C THR A 447 -11.54 4.96 8.91
N GLN A 448 -11.15 6.01 8.18
CA GLN A 448 -10.10 5.95 7.18
C GLN A 448 -8.72 5.57 7.78
N GLU A 449 -8.43 5.97 9.02
CA GLU A 449 -7.15 5.64 9.69
C GLU A 449 -7.08 4.17 10.14
N THR A 450 -8.23 3.51 10.23
CA THR A 450 -8.35 2.14 10.75
C THR A 450 -8.89 1.19 9.69
N ARG A 451 -8.63 1.48 8.41
CA ARG A 451 -9.02 0.65 7.26
C ARG A 451 -8.66 -0.82 7.47
N ASP A 452 -9.55 -1.68 7.02
CA ASP A 452 -9.29 -3.10 6.93
C ASP A 452 -8.80 -3.45 5.52
N ARG A 453 -7.95 -4.47 5.42
CA ARG A 453 -7.41 -5.01 4.18
C ARG A 453 -7.88 -6.43 4.00
N LEU A 454 -8.54 -6.71 2.89
CA LEU A 454 -8.98 -8.05 2.51
C LEU A 454 -8.20 -8.51 1.29
N THR A 455 -7.58 -9.68 1.38
CA THR A 455 -6.88 -10.32 0.27
C THR A 455 -7.56 -11.64 -0.06
N VAL A 456 -7.76 -11.90 -1.36
CA VAL A 456 -8.26 -13.17 -1.89
C VAL A 456 -7.32 -13.64 -2.99
N THR A 457 -6.79 -14.84 -2.83
CA THR A 457 -6.16 -15.56 -3.94
C THR A 457 -7.18 -16.50 -4.53
N ALA A 458 -7.39 -16.44 -5.85
CA ALA A 458 -8.22 -17.38 -6.59
C ALA A 458 -7.33 -18.13 -7.60
N ASN A 459 -7.11 -19.42 -7.38
CA ASN A 459 -6.27 -20.29 -8.18
C ASN A 459 -7.11 -21.47 -8.70
N GLY A 460 -7.72 -21.32 -9.87
CA GLY A 460 -8.74 -22.21 -10.38
C GLY A 460 -9.92 -22.30 -9.41
N ALA A 461 -10.17 -23.50 -8.86
CA ALA A 461 -11.25 -23.74 -7.90
C ALA A 461 -10.85 -23.41 -6.45
N GLU A 462 -9.58 -23.16 -6.18
CA GLU A 462 -9.07 -22.90 -4.84
C GLU A 462 -9.10 -21.40 -4.52
N PHE A 463 -9.57 -21.07 -3.31
CA PHE A 463 -9.59 -19.73 -2.78
C PHE A 463 -8.90 -19.69 -1.42
N ILE A 464 -8.07 -18.69 -1.21
CA ILE A 464 -7.38 -18.44 0.06
C ILE A 464 -7.69 -17.01 0.49
N PHE A 465 -7.99 -16.82 1.78
CA PHE A 465 -8.55 -15.58 2.32
C PHE A 465 -7.72 -15.05 3.48
N TRP A 466 -7.42 -13.74 3.44
CA TRP A 466 -6.72 -13.04 4.52
C TRP A 466 -7.47 -11.80 4.97
N VAL A 467 -7.41 -11.52 6.27
CA VAL A 467 -7.85 -10.26 6.87
C VAL A 467 -6.67 -9.60 7.55
N ASN A 468 -6.32 -8.38 7.15
CA ASN A 468 -5.22 -7.62 7.74
C ASN A 468 -3.91 -8.44 7.81
N GLY A 469 -3.66 -9.24 6.77
CA GLY A 469 -2.52 -10.15 6.60
C GLY A 469 -2.57 -11.45 7.40
N GLU A 470 -3.58 -11.67 8.23
CA GLU A 470 -3.78 -12.96 8.92
C GLU A 470 -4.45 -13.94 7.95
N LEU A 471 -3.92 -15.17 7.82
CA LEU A 471 -4.55 -16.23 7.03
C LEU A 471 -5.76 -16.79 7.78
N ILE A 472 -6.93 -16.69 7.16
CA ILE A 472 -8.21 -16.94 7.83
C ILE A 472 -8.91 -18.21 7.33
N SER A 473 -8.89 -18.48 6.02
CA SER A 473 -9.56 -19.64 5.47
C SER A 473 -9.03 -20.04 4.10
N GLN A 474 -9.30 -21.29 3.72
CA GLN A 474 -9.07 -21.84 2.39
C GLN A 474 -10.28 -22.69 2.00
N LEU A 475 -10.75 -22.52 0.77
CA LEU A 475 -11.95 -23.18 0.25
C LEU A 475 -11.72 -23.65 -1.18
N VAL A 476 -12.51 -24.64 -1.59
CA VAL A 476 -12.45 -25.19 -2.94
C VAL A 476 -13.86 -25.30 -3.49
N ASP A 477 -14.15 -24.54 -4.54
CA ASP A 477 -15.41 -24.57 -5.27
C ASP A 477 -15.19 -24.16 -6.72
N SER A 478 -15.73 -24.96 -7.65
CA SER A 478 -15.47 -24.82 -9.09
C SER A 478 -16.66 -24.31 -9.88
N ASP A 479 -17.72 -23.83 -9.21
CA ASP A 479 -18.96 -23.46 -9.91
C ASP A 479 -18.78 -22.21 -10.78
N TYR A 480 -17.96 -21.25 -10.31
CA TYR A 480 -17.60 -20.05 -11.08
C TYR A 480 -16.09 -20.06 -11.38
N PRO A 481 -15.67 -20.55 -12.56
CA PRO A 481 -14.26 -20.76 -12.89
C PRO A 481 -13.55 -19.50 -13.40
N THR A 482 -14.28 -18.50 -13.89
CA THR A 482 -13.79 -17.17 -14.29
C THR A 482 -14.80 -16.09 -13.90
N GLY A 483 -14.58 -14.82 -14.19
CA GLY A 483 -15.60 -13.78 -14.06
C GLY A 483 -15.06 -12.50 -13.45
N ASP A 484 -15.96 -11.56 -13.20
CA ASP A 484 -15.59 -10.20 -12.86
C ASP A 484 -15.22 -10.05 -11.37
N VAL A 485 -14.54 -8.95 -11.05
CA VAL A 485 -14.12 -8.62 -9.68
C VAL A 485 -14.89 -7.39 -9.22
N GLY A 486 -15.24 -7.34 -7.95
CA GLY A 486 -16.06 -6.24 -7.45
C GLY A 486 -16.15 -6.14 -5.95
N PHE A 487 -17.19 -5.45 -5.51
CA PHE A 487 -17.48 -5.13 -4.13
C PHE A 487 -18.91 -5.55 -3.77
N LEU A 488 -19.08 -6.00 -2.53
CA LEU A 488 -20.39 -6.27 -1.95
C LEU A 488 -20.61 -5.33 -0.78
N VAL A 489 -21.81 -4.76 -0.68
CA VAL A 489 -22.30 -4.14 0.57
C VAL A 489 -23.69 -4.68 0.86
N GLU A 490 -23.89 -5.12 2.10
CA GLU A 490 -25.15 -5.67 2.56
C GLU A 490 -25.50 -5.16 3.96
N THR A 491 -26.71 -4.64 4.10
CA THR A 491 -27.34 -4.37 5.38
C THR A 491 -28.09 -5.61 5.85
N LEU A 492 -28.04 -5.89 7.15
CA LEU A 492 -28.84 -6.95 7.78
C LEU A 492 -29.98 -6.29 8.54
N ASP A 493 -29.76 -5.98 9.82
CA ASP A 493 -30.66 -5.20 10.68
C ASP A 493 -30.25 -3.71 10.79
N GLU A 494 -29.18 -3.29 10.10
CA GLU A 494 -28.92 -1.89 9.78
C GLU A 494 -29.85 -1.40 8.67
N THR A 495 -30.18 -0.10 8.67
CA THR A 495 -31.07 0.51 7.65
C THR A 495 -30.34 1.41 6.67
N TYR A 496 -29.08 1.73 6.96
CA TYR A 496 -28.20 2.52 6.11
C TYR A 496 -26.74 2.19 6.37
N VAL A 497 -26.00 1.90 5.31
CA VAL A 497 -24.54 1.77 5.33
C VAL A 497 -23.97 2.59 4.19
N HIS A 498 -22.93 3.35 4.49
CA HIS A 498 -22.04 4.00 3.53
C HIS A 498 -20.65 3.38 3.70
N ALA A 499 -20.28 2.49 2.79
CA ALA A 499 -18.96 1.87 2.77
C ALA A 499 -18.06 2.58 1.77
N HIS A 500 -16.79 2.76 2.13
CA HIS A 500 -15.74 3.33 1.29
C HIS A 500 -14.71 2.23 1.00
N PHE A 501 -14.30 2.16 -0.26
CA PHE A 501 -13.21 1.37 -0.78
C PHE A 501 -12.13 2.37 -1.19
N ASP A 502 -10.95 2.20 -0.59
CA ASP A 502 -9.83 3.14 -0.67
C ASP A 502 -8.86 2.74 -1.77
N SER A 503 -8.62 1.44 -1.91
CA SER A 503 -7.78 0.90 -2.97
C SER A 503 -8.26 -0.47 -3.41
N VAL A 504 -7.94 -0.81 -4.65
CA VAL A 504 -8.09 -2.15 -5.20
C VAL A 504 -6.89 -2.51 -6.08
N LEU A 505 -6.31 -3.67 -5.80
CA LEU A 505 -5.22 -4.26 -6.55
C LEU A 505 -5.60 -5.68 -6.99
N VAL A 506 -5.58 -5.94 -8.30
CA VAL A 506 -5.77 -7.27 -8.89
C VAL A 506 -4.58 -7.59 -9.77
N THR A 507 -3.89 -8.69 -9.46
CA THR A 507 -2.65 -9.12 -10.11
C THR A 507 -2.71 -10.60 -10.49
N ASP A 508 -1.88 -11.02 -11.44
CA ASP A 508 -1.64 -12.44 -11.67
C ASP A 508 -1.01 -13.10 -10.43
N LEU A 509 -1.28 -14.41 -10.27
CA LEU A 509 -0.57 -15.20 -9.27
C LEU A 509 0.90 -15.42 -9.65
N PRO A 510 1.78 -15.71 -8.69
CA PRO A 510 3.16 -16.07 -8.97
C PRO A 510 3.24 -17.20 -10.01
N ALA A 511 4.09 -17.03 -11.03
CA ALA A 511 4.13 -17.88 -12.23
C ALA A 511 4.38 -19.38 -11.98
N ASN A 512 4.86 -19.76 -10.78
CA ASN A 512 5.20 -21.14 -10.42
C ASN A 512 4.09 -21.86 -9.64
N VAL A 513 2.91 -21.27 -9.54
CA VAL A 513 1.78 -21.84 -8.81
C VAL A 513 0.92 -22.68 -9.75
N ALA A 514 0.84 -23.99 -9.48
CA ALA A 514 -0.10 -24.86 -10.19
C ALA A 514 -1.49 -24.78 -9.51
N PRO A 515 -2.59 -24.83 -10.26
CA PRO A 515 -3.92 -25.01 -9.69
C PRO A 515 -3.97 -26.28 -8.85
N SER A 516 -4.41 -26.18 -7.60
CA SER A 516 -4.57 -27.33 -6.73
C SER A 516 -5.54 -28.34 -7.35
N ALA A 517 -5.17 -29.62 -7.36
CA ALA A 517 -6.04 -30.72 -7.78
C ALA A 517 -7.07 -31.04 -6.68
N ALA A 518 -7.77 -30.04 -6.19
CA ALA A 518 -8.67 -30.20 -5.06
C ALA A 518 -10.06 -30.65 -5.50
N SER A 519 -10.60 -31.63 -4.78
CA SER A 519 -11.98 -32.09 -4.92
C SER A 519 -12.92 -31.21 -4.09
N ALA A 520 -13.86 -30.52 -4.73
CA ALA A 520 -14.88 -29.71 -4.07
C ALA A 520 -15.62 -30.53 -2.98
N THR A 521 -15.64 -30.03 -1.75
CA THR A 521 -16.47 -30.63 -0.70
C THR A 521 -17.07 -29.57 0.21
N GLY A 522 -18.35 -29.30 -0.03
CA GLY A 522 -19.21 -28.69 0.97
C GLY A 522 -20.66 -28.75 0.50
N ASN A 523 -21.49 -29.51 1.20
CA ASN A 523 -22.94 -29.47 0.98
C ASN A 523 -23.47 -28.35 1.90
N TYR A 524 -23.37 -27.11 1.43
CA TYR A 524 -23.77 -25.94 2.20
C TYR A 524 -25.26 -25.66 2.01
N PRO A 525 -26.07 -25.58 3.08
CA PRO A 525 -27.45 -25.15 2.95
C PRO A 525 -27.51 -23.70 2.47
N VAL A 526 -28.52 -23.36 1.67
CA VAL A 526 -28.83 -21.96 1.32
C VAL A 526 -29.23 -21.24 2.60
N SER A 527 -28.52 -20.17 2.96
CA SER A 527 -28.66 -19.51 4.25
C SER A 527 -29.60 -18.30 4.19
N THR A 528 -29.74 -17.64 3.04
CA THR A 528 -30.53 -16.40 2.89
C THR A 528 -31.05 -16.22 1.46
N ALA A 529 -31.85 -15.17 1.25
CA ALA A 529 -32.23 -14.73 -0.09
C ALA A 529 -30.99 -14.36 -0.91
N ALA A 530 -31.08 -14.52 -2.23
CA ALA A 530 -30.02 -14.10 -3.13
C ALA A 530 -29.83 -12.58 -3.05
N CYS A 531 -28.59 -12.11 -3.19
CA CYS A 531 -28.36 -10.71 -3.52
C CYS A 531 -28.93 -10.48 -4.92
N GLY A 532 -30.01 -9.70 -4.99
CA GLY A 532 -30.67 -9.34 -6.24
C GLY A 532 -30.33 -7.93 -6.73
N GLY A 533 -29.64 -7.14 -5.90
CA GLY A 533 -29.10 -5.84 -6.30
C GLY A 533 -27.73 -6.06 -6.93
N THR A 534 -27.67 -5.95 -8.24
CA THR A 534 -26.43 -5.93 -9.02
C THR A 534 -26.49 -4.72 -9.92
N VAL A 535 -25.38 -4.03 -10.11
CA VAL A 535 -25.34 -2.84 -10.98
C VAL A 535 -25.84 -3.21 -12.38
N ALA A 536 -26.93 -2.57 -12.78
CA ALA A 536 -27.49 -2.67 -14.12
C ALA A 536 -26.80 -1.63 -15.02
N THR A 537 -26.20 -2.09 -16.12
CA THR A 537 -25.45 -1.25 -17.07
C THR A 537 -26.27 -0.10 -17.68
N ASP A 538 -27.60 -0.24 -17.74
CA ASP A 538 -28.51 0.79 -18.25
C ASP A 538 -28.63 2.01 -17.32
N ASP A 539 -28.37 1.87 -16.02
CA ASP A 539 -28.48 2.94 -15.02
C ASP A 539 -27.11 3.57 -14.64
N ALA A 540 -26.02 3.01 -15.16
CA ALA A 540 -24.68 3.54 -14.97
C ALA A 540 -24.44 4.81 -15.82
N LEU A 541 -23.54 5.67 -15.35
CA LEU A 541 -22.95 6.75 -16.15
C LEU A 541 -22.11 6.11 -17.26
N GLY A 542 -22.70 5.96 -18.45
CA GLY A 542 -22.01 5.36 -19.61
C GLY A 542 -20.79 6.15 -20.08
N SER A 543 -20.84 7.48 -19.99
CA SER A 543 -19.69 8.39 -20.14
C SER A 543 -19.96 9.63 -19.28
N PHE A 544 -18.95 10.09 -18.57
CA PHE A 544 -18.95 11.40 -17.91
C PHE A 544 -17.80 12.22 -18.48
N ILE A 545 -17.88 13.53 -18.32
CA ILE A 545 -16.78 14.44 -18.64
C ILE A 545 -16.48 15.23 -17.39
N THR A 546 -15.19 15.42 -17.10
CA THR A 546 -14.77 16.32 -16.05
C THR A 546 -14.73 17.75 -16.58
N HIS A 547 -15.21 18.69 -15.76
CA HIS A 547 -15.20 20.11 -16.08
C HIS A 547 -14.43 20.87 -15.00
N GLN A 548 -13.37 21.55 -15.40
CA GLN A 548 -12.62 22.46 -14.54
C GLN A 548 -13.37 23.80 -14.48
N VAL A 549 -13.90 24.13 -13.30
CA VAL A 549 -14.66 25.36 -13.08
C VAL A 549 -13.81 26.57 -13.41
N THR A 550 -14.29 27.42 -14.31
CA THR A 550 -13.59 28.66 -14.68
C THR A 550 -14.13 29.86 -13.87
N PRO A 551 -13.35 30.95 -13.72
CA PRO A 551 -13.83 32.13 -13.01
C PRO A 551 -15.16 32.65 -13.58
N ASN A 552 -16.15 32.85 -12.69
CA ASN A 552 -17.52 33.29 -12.96
C ASN A 552 -18.50 32.22 -13.48
N GLU A 553 -18.13 30.95 -13.48
CA GLU A 553 -19.11 29.88 -13.66
C GLU A 553 -19.95 29.65 -12.40
N SER A 554 -21.13 29.09 -12.62
CA SER A 554 -22.04 28.58 -11.61
C SER A 554 -22.46 27.18 -12.00
N LEU A 555 -22.94 26.38 -11.06
CA LEU A 555 -23.55 25.09 -11.40
C LEU A 555 -24.66 25.23 -12.44
N THR A 556 -25.39 26.34 -12.42
CA THR A 556 -26.42 26.62 -13.41
C THR A 556 -25.85 26.83 -14.81
N SER A 557 -24.73 27.55 -14.94
CA SER A 557 -24.09 27.78 -16.25
C SER A 557 -23.43 26.51 -16.78
N ILE A 558 -22.78 25.74 -15.91
CA ILE A 558 -22.15 24.46 -16.23
C ILE A 558 -23.23 23.45 -16.65
N ALA A 559 -24.32 23.33 -15.88
CA ALA A 559 -25.46 22.49 -16.23
C ALA A 559 -26.04 22.85 -17.60
N ALA A 560 -26.18 24.15 -17.88
CA ALA A 560 -26.68 24.63 -19.17
C ALA A 560 -25.69 24.38 -20.33
N GLU A 561 -24.39 24.48 -20.09
CA GLU A 561 -23.35 24.22 -21.09
C GLU A 561 -23.35 22.76 -21.53
N PHE A 562 -23.43 21.84 -20.57
CA PHE A 562 -23.37 20.40 -20.84
C PHE A 562 -24.73 19.74 -21.04
N GLY A 563 -25.83 20.50 -20.95
CA GLY A 563 -27.17 19.99 -21.18
C GLY A 563 -27.69 19.06 -20.07
N VAL A 564 -27.22 19.23 -18.83
CA VAL A 564 -27.59 18.42 -17.66
C VAL A 564 -28.38 19.25 -16.64
N THR A 565 -28.91 18.61 -15.60
CA THR A 565 -29.53 19.33 -14.47
C THR A 565 -28.50 19.61 -13.37
N ILE A 566 -28.72 20.68 -12.59
CA ILE A 566 -27.89 20.96 -11.39
C ILE A 566 -27.96 19.77 -10.42
N GLU A 567 -29.14 19.15 -10.27
CA GLU A 567 -29.33 18.00 -9.39
C GLU A 567 -28.52 16.79 -9.85
N ALA A 568 -28.41 16.55 -11.16
CA ALA A 568 -27.55 15.51 -11.71
C ALA A 568 -26.06 15.79 -11.46
N ILE A 569 -25.62 17.05 -11.54
CA ILE A 569 -24.25 17.44 -11.18
C ILE A 569 -24.01 17.23 -9.68
N LEU A 570 -24.92 17.71 -8.81
CA LEU A 570 -24.78 17.54 -7.36
C LEU A 570 -24.74 16.07 -6.95
N GLN A 571 -25.53 15.21 -7.61
CA GLN A 571 -25.51 13.78 -7.37
C GLN A 571 -24.18 13.16 -7.83
N ALA A 572 -23.69 13.50 -9.03
CA ALA A 572 -22.42 12.99 -9.55
C ALA A 572 -21.18 13.45 -8.77
N ASN A 573 -21.28 14.52 -7.97
CA ASN A 573 -20.18 15.10 -7.20
C ASN A 573 -20.37 14.98 -5.68
N GLY A 574 -21.40 14.25 -5.23
CA GLY A 574 -21.60 13.91 -3.81
C GLY A 574 -21.42 15.09 -2.83
N LYS A 575 -20.49 14.94 -1.87
CA LYS A 575 -20.21 15.96 -0.84
C LYS A 575 -19.27 17.08 -1.31
N ASP A 576 -18.66 16.96 -2.48
CA ASP A 576 -17.71 17.95 -3.03
C ASP A 576 -18.41 19.27 -3.39
N ILE A 577 -19.74 19.19 -3.53
CA ILE A 577 -20.61 20.36 -3.68
C ILE A 577 -21.67 20.33 -2.57
N SER A 578 -21.20 20.53 -1.34
CA SER A 578 -22.06 20.60 -0.14
C SER A 578 -23.00 21.81 -0.12
N ASP A 579 -22.63 22.91 -0.77
CA ASP A 579 -23.51 24.04 -1.08
C ASP A 579 -23.57 24.25 -2.60
N PRO A 580 -24.71 23.98 -3.26
CA PRO A 580 -24.89 24.19 -4.70
C PRO A 580 -24.66 25.64 -5.16
N SER A 581 -24.60 26.57 -4.22
CA SER A 581 -24.34 28.00 -4.46
C SER A 581 -22.84 28.31 -4.50
N VAL A 582 -21.97 27.37 -4.13
CA VAL A 582 -20.53 27.58 -3.95
C VAL A 582 -19.77 26.52 -4.74
N ILE A 583 -19.21 26.95 -5.88
CA ILE A 583 -18.20 26.20 -6.64
C ILE A 583 -16.99 27.11 -6.84
N LEU A 584 -15.78 26.54 -6.82
CA LEU A 584 -14.53 27.30 -6.82
C LEU A 584 -13.84 27.23 -8.19
N PRO A 585 -13.28 28.33 -8.73
CA PRO A 585 -12.43 28.26 -9.91
C PRO A 585 -11.27 27.26 -9.70
N GLY A 586 -11.06 26.35 -10.64
CA GLY A 586 -10.11 25.24 -10.55
C GLY A 586 -10.69 23.95 -9.96
N GLN A 587 -11.90 23.98 -9.40
CA GLN A 587 -12.60 22.77 -8.95
C GLN A 587 -12.95 21.89 -10.14
N THR A 588 -12.61 20.60 -10.08
CA THR A 588 -13.07 19.62 -11.06
C THR A 588 -14.47 19.17 -10.68
N ILE A 589 -15.41 19.27 -11.62
CA ILE A 589 -16.79 18.81 -11.47
C ILE A 589 -17.04 17.68 -12.47
N VAL A 590 -17.52 16.54 -11.98
CA VAL A 590 -18.02 15.44 -12.80
C VAL A 590 -19.34 15.85 -13.44
N ILE A 591 -19.38 15.85 -14.76
CA ILE A 591 -20.57 16.17 -15.54
C ILE A 591 -21.07 14.89 -16.19
N PRO A 592 -22.27 14.41 -15.81
CA PRO A 592 -22.83 13.20 -16.37
C PRO A 592 -23.22 13.41 -17.85
N GLN A 593 -22.84 12.55 -18.79
CA GLN A 593 -23.35 12.69 -20.17
C GLN A 593 -24.66 11.92 -20.34
N GLU A 594 -25.66 12.57 -20.96
CA GLU A 594 -26.85 11.87 -21.44
C GLU A 594 -26.56 11.16 -22.77
N SER A 595 -27.12 9.97 -22.96
CA SER A 595 -27.10 9.21 -24.21
C SER A 595 -28.27 9.57 -25.13
#